data_AF-A0A0D6JQS9-F1
#
_entry.id   AF-A0A0D6JQS9-F1
#
_cell.length_a   1.000
_cell.length_b   1.000
_cell.length_c   1.000
_cell.angle_alpha   90.00
_cell.angle_beta   90.00
_cell.angle_gamma   90.00
#
_symmetry.space_group_name_H-M   'P 1'
#
loop_
_entity.id
_entity.type
_entity.pdbx_description
1 polymer ?
#
loop_
_entity_poly.entity_id
_entity_poly.type
_entity_poly.pdbx_seq_one_letter_code
_entity_poly.pdbx_strand_id
1 'polypeptide(L)'
;MRLTRRDALAVLAGLGVTAGAVSLTQFDPSTADSTGEGRGSGGERGGDGDGDTPPTAVRETMVAAGEVVYPSAVEGIPEFVETYVVGRARDDARRDAMVDAVAELDGVARDWENAAFADLPAGDRDRLLRELGVNTADPVPDGTLSERLRFHVVNELLYAFYASPTGGRLVGIENPIGHPGGTESYRRATMDGGEATDSGGESDG
;
A
#
# COMPACT_ATOMS: atom_id res chain seq x y z
N MET A 1 -2.86 11.69 12.87
CA MET A 1 -1.87 10.61 12.91
C MET A 1 -0.95 10.80 11.72
N ARG A 2 0.38 10.73 11.89
CA ARG A 2 1.31 11.02 10.79
C ARG A 2 1.90 9.77 10.14
N LEU A 3 1.66 9.59 8.85
CA LEU A 3 2.42 8.68 7.99
C LEU A 3 3.84 9.22 7.75
N THR A 4 4.81 8.33 7.57
CA THR A 4 6.21 8.73 7.40
C THR A 4 6.89 7.96 6.26
N ARG A 5 8.05 8.46 5.80
CA ARG A 5 8.92 7.70 4.88
C ARG A 5 9.29 6.30 5.43
N ARG A 6 9.38 6.15 6.76
CA ARG A 6 9.64 4.85 7.41
C ARG A 6 8.44 3.90 7.29
N ASP A 7 7.22 4.42 7.33
CA ASP A 7 6.02 3.62 7.08
C ASP A 7 6.00 3.11 5.63
N ALA A 8 6.29 3.98 4.65
CA ALA A 8 6.37 3.59 3.24
C ALA A 8 7.47 2.55 2.97
N LEU A 9 8.66 2.73 3.57
CA LEU A 9 9.76 1.75 3.48
C LEU A 9 9.39 0.39 4.12
N ALA A 10 8.56 0.37 5.17
CA ALA A 10 8.07 -0.88 5.75
C ALA A 10 7.11 -1.63 4.81
N VAL A 11 6.24 -0.92 4.09
CA VAL A 11 5.39 -1.52 3.04
C VAL A 11 6.25 -2.12 1.92
N LEU A 12 7.20 -1.35 1.41
CA LEU A 12 8.09 -1.78 0.32
C LEU A 12 8.94 -2.99 0.71
N ALA A 13 9.46 -3.03 1.94
CA ALA A 13 10.14 -4.20 2.47
C ALA A 13 9.22 -5.43 2.58
N GLY A 14 7.95 -5.25 2.98
CA GLY A 14 6.94 -6.31 3.01
C GLY A 14 6.56 -6.86 1.63
N LEU A 15 6.65 -6.02 0.58
CA LEU A 15 6.51 -6.42 -0.83
C LEU A 15 7.76 -7.11 -1.41
N GLY A 16 8.85 -7.25 -0.63
CA GLY A 16 10.13 -7.75 -1.14
C GLY A 16 10.87 -6.79 -2.07
N VAL A 17 10.45 -5.51 -2.13
CA VAL A 17 11.08 -4.47 -2.95
C VAL A 17 12.40 -4.05 -2.29
N THR A 18 13.46 -4.77 -2.63
CA THR A 18 14.81 -4.50 -2.14
C THR A 18 15.28 -3.12 -2.60
N ALA A 19 15.63 -2.26 -1.65
CA ALA A 19 16.32 -1.01 -1.95
C ALA A 19 17.76 -1.31 -2.35
N GLY A 20 18.18 -0.83 -3.52
CA GLY A 20 19.57 -0.91 -3.96
C GLY A 20 20.50 -0.21 -2.95
N ALA A 21 21.65 -0.83 -2.69
CA ALA A 21 22.73 -0.34 -1.83
C ALA A 21 22.39 -0.08 -0.33
N VAL A 22 22.38 -1.16 0.46
CA VAL A 22 23.63 -1.54 1.17
C VAL A 22 23.76 -3.07 1.19
N SER A 23 24.81 -3.61 0.58
CA SER A 23 25.20 -5.01 0.78
C SER A 23 25.92 -5.18 2.11
N LEU A 24 25.18 -5.22 3.22
CA LEU A 24 25.72 -5.74 4.47
C LEU A 24 25.87 -7.26 4.34
N THR A 25 27.10 -7.72 4.57
CA THR A 25 27.55 -9.09 4.29
C THR A 25 26.81 -10.14 5.10
N GLN A 26 26.35 -11.19 4.39
CA GLN A 26 26.13 -12.55 4.91
C GLN A 26 25.32 -12.68 6.22
N PHE A 27 24.02 -12.90 6.06
CA PHE A 27 23.33 -13.86 6.91
C PHE A 27 22.87 -15.03 6.04
N ASP A 28 23.19 -16.25 6.49
CA ASP A 28 22.92 -17.51 5.80
C ASP A 28 21.78 -18.26 6.55
N PRO A 29 20.53 -18.19 6.07
CA PRO A 29 19.45 -19.00 6.60
C PRO A 29 19.50 -20.40 5.98
N SER A 30 20.06 -21.36 6.71
CA SER A 30 20.36 -22.68 6.17
C SER A 30 19.12 -23.50 5.76
N THR A 31 19.02 -23.76 4.45
CA THR A 31 18.43 -24.95 3.80
C THR A 31 17.02 -25.42 4.21
N ALA A 32 16.09 -25.31 3.27
CA ALA A 32 15.16 -26.39 2.95
C ALA A 32 15.18 -26.61 1.42
N ASP A 33 15.14 -27.87 0.98
CA ASP A 33 15.42 -28.26 -0.42
C ASP A 33 14.21 -28.03 -1.36
N SER A 34 14.48 -27.56 -2.57
CA SER A 34 13.53 -27.43 -3.68
C SER A 34 14.30 -27.20 -4.99
N THR A 35 14.45 -28.26 -5.78
CA THR A 35 15.23 -28.25 -7.02
C THR A 35 14.49 -27.56 -8.17
N GLY A 36 15.14 -26.59 -8.82
CA GLY A 36 14.57 -25.81 -9.92
C GLY A 36 15.62 -24.92 -10.59
N GLU A 37 16.48 -25.49 -11.41
CA GLU A 37 17.57 -24.76 -12.08
C GLU A 37 17.05 -23.83 -13.20
N GLY A 38 17.34 -22.53 -13.07
CA GLY A 38 16.97 -21.49 -14.02
C GLY A 38 18.06 -20.43 -14.20
N ARG A 39 19.25 -20.83 -14.66
CA ARG A 39 20.39 -19.90 -14.87
C ARG A 39 20.14 -18.93 -16.04
N GLY A 40 19.87 -17.66 -15.73
CA GLY A 40 20.07 -16.51 -16.63
C GLY A 40 21.22 -15.63 -16.09
N SER A 41 22.13 -15.17 -16.98
CA SER A 41 23.38 -14.50 -16.57
C SER A 41 23.68 -13.24 -17.37
N GLY A 42 24.21 -12.22 -16.69
CA GLY A 42 24.88 -11.07 -17.29
C GLY A 42 23.99 -9.83 -17.47
N GLY A 43 24.43 -8.68 -16.94
CA GLY A 43 23.65 -7.45 -17.02
C GLY A 43 24.16 -6.27 -16.19
N GLU A 44 25.47 -6.05 -16.10
CA GLU A 44 25.99 -4.80 -15.53
C GLU A 44 25.57 -3.61 -16.40
N ARG A 45 24.54 -2.87 -15.95
CA ARG A 45 24.22 -1.54 -16.44
C ARG A 45 24.22 -0.55 -15.28
N GLY A 46 25.38 0.10 -15.10
CA GLY A 46 25.37 1.44 -14.54
C GLY A 46 24.64 2.34 -15.53
N GLY A 47 23.47 2.83 -15.15
CA GLY A 47 22.68 3.81 -15.89
C GLY A 47 22.20 4.87 -14.92
N ASP A 48 22.40 6.14 -15.27
CA ASP A 48 22.24 7.26 -14.34
C ASP A 48 20.77 7.58 -14.01
N GLY A 49 20.28 6.98 -12.93
CA GLY A 49 19.40 7.59 -11.93
C GLY A 49 17.94 7.91 -12.26
N ASP A 50 17.59 8.22 -13.51
CA ASP A 50 16.33 8.94 -13.80
C ASP A 50 15.23 8.05 -14.43
N GLY A 51 15.60 6.98 -15.15
CA GLY A 51 14.64 6.11 -15.86
C GLY A 51 13.70 5.28 -14.98
N ASP A 52 14.01 5.13 -13.69
CA ASP A 52 13.26 4.32 -12.73
C ASP A 52 12.23 5.14 -11.92
N THR A 53 12.28 6.48 -12.03
CA THR A 53 11.51 7.41 -11.20
C THR A 53 10.26 7.93 -11.95
N PRO A 54 9.04 7.76 -11.40
CA PRO A 54 7.83 8.32 -12.01
C PRO A 54 7.90 9.86 -12.16
N PRO A 55 7.35 10.42 -13.25
CA PRO A 55 7.33 11.87 -13.49
C PRO A 55 6.75 12.67 -12.32
N THR A 56 7.21 13.91 -12.14
CA THR A 56 6.78 14.76 -11.01
C THR A 56 5.27 14.95 -10.95
N ALA A 57 4.61 15.25 -12.08
CA ALA A 57 3.15 15.36 -12.17
C ALA A 57 2.40 14.08 -11.76
N VAL A 58 3.00 12.90 -12.00
CA VAL A 58 2.42 11.62 -11.58
C VAL A 58 2.52 11.45 -10.06
N ARG A 59 3.64 11.84 -9.45
CA ARG A 59 3.80 11.86 -7.99
C ARG A 59 2.86 12.87 -7.33
N GLU A 60 2.77 14.08 -7.87
CA GLU A 60 1.88 15.14 -7.40
C GLU A 60 0.40 14.70 -7.48
N THR A 61 -0.02 14.07 -8.57
CA THR A 61 -1.37 13.54 -8.73
C THR A 61 -1.66 12.37 -7.77
N MET A 62 -0.70 11.46 -7.55
CA MET A 62 -0.85 10.38 -6.56
C MET A 62 -0.94 10.92 -5.13
N VAL A 63 -0.18 11.96 -4.77
CA VAL A 63 -0.30 12.66 -3.48
C VAL A 63 -1.69 13.30 -3.37
N ALA A 64 -2.11 14.03 -4.40
CA ALA A 64 -3.41 14.72 -4.45
C ALA A 64 -4.62 13.78 -4.36
N ALA A 65 -4.50 12.57 -4.91
CA ALA A 65 -5.47 11.49 -4.74
C ALA A 65 -5.40 10.85 -3.34
N GLY A 66 -4.20 10.70 -2.77
CA GLY A 66 -4.00 10.26 -1.38
C GLY A 66 -4.69 11.17 -0.35
N GLU A 67 -4.67 12.49 -0.58
CA GLU A 67 -5.37 13.48 0.26
C GLU A 67 -6.90 13.36 0.23
N VAL A 68 -7.47 12.69 -0.79
CA VAL A 68 -8.90 12.38 -0.91
C VAL A 68 -9.23 10.99 -0.35
N VAL A 69 -8.40 10.00 -0.67
CA VAL A 69 -8.65 8.58 -0.43
C VAL A 69 -8.33 8.16 1.01
N TYR A 70 -7.41 8.85 1.70
CA TYR A 70 -7.06 8.56 3.09
C TYR A 70 -8.00 9.26 4.09
N PRO A 71 -8.22 8.69 5.29
CA PRO A 71 -9.02 9.35 6.33
C PRO A 71 -8.45 10.72 6.71
N SER A 72 -9.30 11.74 6.85
CA SER A 72 -8.89 13.13 7.15
C SER A 72 -8.16 13.35 8.48
N ALA A 73 -8.09 12.32 9.34
CA ALA A 73 -7.25 12.27 10.54
C ALA A 73 -5.78 11.86 10.25
N VAL A 74 -5.39 11.73 8.98
CA VAL A 74 -4.05 11.32 8.52
C VAL A 74 -3.26 12.54 8.02
N GLU A 75 -2.00 12.61 8.44
CA GLU A 75 -1.01 13.65 8.09
C GLU A 75 0.22 12.99 7.43
N GLY A 76 1.10 13.78 6.80
CA GLY A 76 2.33 13.26 6.19
C GLY A 76 2.09 12.46 4.90
N ILE A 77 0.95 12.71 4.25
CA ILE A 77 0.54 12.08 2.99
C ILE A 77 1.58 12.31 1.87
N PRO A 78 2.11 13.53 1.64
CA PRO A 78 3.10 13.75 0.59
C PRO A 78 4.36 12.91 0.76
N GLU A 79 5.03 12.99 1.92
CA GLU A 79 6.31 12.30 2.11
C GLU A 79 6.16 10.77 2.09
N PHE A 80 4.99 10.25 2.49
CA PHE A 80 4.65 8.83 2.42
C PHE A 80 4.39 8.38 0.97
N VAL A 81 3.49 9.06 0.25
CA VAL A 81 3.08 8.66 -1.10
C VAL A 81 4.23 8.81 -2.10
N GLU A 82 5.03 9.89 -2.03
CA GLU A 82 6.27 10.04 -2.82
C GLU A 82 7.19 8.82 -2.64
N THR A 83 7.46 8.46 -1.38
CA THR A 83 8.39 7.36 -1.04
C THR A 83 7.84 6.01 -1.51
N TYR A 84 6.53 5.78 -1.35
CA TYR A 84 5.88 4.57 -1.82
C TYR A 84 5.92 4.49 -3.36
N VAL A 85 5.43 5.51 -4.06
CA VAL A 85 5.31 5.54 -5.53
C VAL A 85 6.66 5.34 -6.21
N VAL A 86 7.72 6.05 -5.76
CA VAL A 86 9.08 5.89 -6.32
C VAL A 86 9.66 4.50 -6.02
N GLY A 87 9.39 3.91 -4.85
CA GLY A 87 9.83 2.55 -4.55
C GLY A 87 9.03 1.47 -5.31
N ARG A 88 7.73 1.70 -5.50
CA ARG A 88 6.77 0.77 -6.12
C ARG A 88 6.95 0.62 -7.62
N ALA A 89 7.45 1.69 -8.26
CA ALA A 89 7.65 1.85 -9.70
C ALA A 89 8.91 1.17 -10.29
N ARG A 90 9.53 0.22 -9.59
CA ARG A 90 10.69 -0.56 -10.12
C ARG A 90 10.30 -1.74 -11.03
N ASP A 91 9.01 -1.91 -11.27
CA ASP A 91 8.46 -2.83 -12.27
C ASP A 91 7.98 -1.97 -13.45
N ASP A 92 8.63 -2.12 -14.61
CA ASP A 92 8.39 -1.22 -15.75
C ASP A 92 6.93 -1.24 -16.19
N ALA A 93 6.35 -2.43 -16.41
CA ALA A 93 4.98 -2.58 -16.88
C ALA A 93 3.95 -1.96 -15.92
N ARG A 94 4.19 -2.04 -14.61
CA ARG A 94 3.35 -1.36 -13.61
C ARG A 94 3.61 0.14 -13.52
N ARG A 95 4.88 0.59 -13.65
CA ARG A 95 5.19 2.03 -13.71
C ARG A 95 4.39 2.66 -14.83
N ASP A 96 4.46 2.08 -16.02
CA ASP A 96 3.86 2.63 -17.22
C ASP A 96 2.32 2.62 -17.12
N ALA A 97 1.69 1.51 -16.69
CA ALA A 97 0.25 1.45 -16.49
C ALA A 97 -0.30 2.41 -15.41
N MET A 98 0.49 2.70 -14.37
CA MET A 98 0.18 3.73 -13.37
C MET A 98 0.35 5.15 -13.95
N VAL A 99 1.40 5.39 -14.74
CA VAL A 99 1.65 6.67 -15.42
C VAL A 99 0.54 7.00 -16.41
N ASP A 100 0.12 6.04 -17.22
CA ASP A 100 -0.97 6.20 -18.20
C ASP A 100 -2.30 6.51 -17.51
N ALA A 101 -2.70 5.71 -16.51
CA ALA A 101 -3.94 5.94 -15.77
C ALA A 101 -3.96 7.33 -15.09
N VAL A 102 -2.83 7.77 -14.53
CA VAL A 102 -2.69 9.09 -13.91
C VAL A 102 -2.72 10.21 -14.96
N ALA A 103 -2.09 10.02 -16.12
CA ALA A 103 -2.12 10.99 -17.23
C ALA A 103 -3.53 11.17 -17.80
N GLU A 104 -4.34 10.11 -17.86
CA GLU A 104 -5.74 10.21 -18.28
C GLU A 104 -6.62 10.94 -17.25
N LEU A 105 -6.45 10.69 -15.95
CA LEU A 105 -7.15 11.46 -14.89
C LEU A 105 -6.81 12.95 -14.97
N ASP A 106 -5.53 13.26 -15.15
CA ASP A 106 -5.02 14.63 -15.27
C ASP A 106 -5.39 15.29 -16.63
N GLY A 107 -5.71 14.48 -17.64
CA GLY A 107 -6.38 14.91 -18.88
C GLY A 107 -7.83 15.31 -18.64
N VAL A 108 -8.63 14.43 -18.03
CA VAL A 108 -10.05 14.71 -17.71
C VAL A 108 -10.18 15.93 -16.78
N ALA A 109 -9.29 16.07 -15.79
CA ALA A 109 -9.25 17.23 -14.91
C ALA A 109 -9.07 18.56 -15.68
N ARG A 110 -8.22 18.59 -16.72
CA ARG A 110 -8.05 19.77 -17.57
C ARG A 110 -9.24 20.00 -18.49
N ASP A 111 -9.80 18.94 -19.07
CA ASP A 111 -10.94 19.06 -19.98
C ASP A 111 -12.22 19.53 -19.27
N TRP A 112 -12.44 19.13 -18.00
CA TRP A 112 -13.67 19.43 -17.25
C TRP A 112 -13.51 20.63 -16.31
N GLU A 113 -12.41 20.67 -15.54
CA GLU A 113 -12.19 21.65 -14.45
C GLU A 113 -11.12 22.71 -14.83
N ASN A 114 -10.52 22.64 -16.02
CA ASN A 114 -9.55 23.61 -16.55
C ASN A 114 -8.23 23.73 -15.75
N ALA A 115 -7.90 22.73 -14.92
CA ALA A 115 -6.66 22.67 -14.13
C ALA A 115 -6.11 21.23 -14.08
N ALA A 116 -4.85 21.06 -13.65
CA ALA A 116 -4.31 19.72 -13.36
C ALA A 116 -5.02 19.11 -12.14
N PHE A 117 -5.13 17.78 -12.06
CA PHE A 117 -5.80 17.13 -10.92
C PHE A 117 -5.16 17.50 -9.57
N ALA A 118 -3.84 17.66 -9.55
CA ALA A 118 -3.10 18.10 -8.37
C ALA A 118 -3.43 19.54 -7.93
N ASP A 119 -3.75 20.43 -8.87
CA ASP A 119 -4.06 21.84 -8.60
C ASP A 119 -5.51 22.05 -8.09
N LEU A 120 -6.40 21.08 -8.32
CA LEU A 120 -7.80 21.16 -7.87
C LEU A 120 -7.93 21.18 -6.34
N PRO A 121 -8.93 21.90 -5.78
CA PRO A 121 -9.30 21.75 -4.37
C PRO A 121 -9.69 20.29 -4.05
N ALA A 122 -9.36 19.81 -2.84
CA ALA A 122 -9.60 18.41 -2.47
C ALA A 122 -11.07 17.97 -2.57
N GLY A 123 -12.04 18.89 -2.41
CA GLY A 123 -13.47 18.61 -2.63
C GLY A 123 -13.82 18.37 -4.10
N ASP A 124 -13.18 19.08 -5.03
CA ASP A 124 -13.36 18.89 -6.47
C ASP A 124 -12.62 17.65 -6.98
N ARG A 125 -11.48 17.30 -6.39
CA ARG A 125 -10.82 16.00 -6.60
C ARG A 125 -11.70 14.82 -6.19
N ASP A 126 -12.34 14.88 -5.01
CA ASP A 126 -13.29 13.87 -4.55
C ASP A 126 -14.53 13.79 -5.46
N ARG A 127 -15.09 14.95 -5.83
CA ARG A 127 -16.21 15.05 -6.78
C ARG A 127 -15.86 14.40 -8.12
N LEU A 128 -14.73 14.74 -8.73
CA LEU A 128 -14.30 14.22 -10.03
C LEU A 128 -14.10 12.71 -10.01
N LEU A 129 -13.49 12.15 -8.96
CA LEU A 129 -13.35 10.69 -8.79
C LEU A 129 -14.70 9.96 -8.63
N ARG A 130 -15.72 10.63 -8.07
CA ARG A 130 -17.09 10.09 -7.97
C ARG A 130 -17.87 10.23 -9.28
N GLU A 131 -17.72 11.35 -9.99
CA GLU A 131 -18.32 11.58 -11.31
C GLU A 131 -17.77 10.62 -12.36
N LEU A 132 -16.48 10.27 -12.27
CA LEU A 132 -15.84 9.18 -13.00
C LEU A 132 -16.22 7.77 -12.50
N GLY A 133 -17.02 7.64 -11.44
CA GLY A 133 -17.50 6.34 -10.91
C GLY A 133 -16.42 5.46 -10.28
N VAL A 134 -15.22 5.98 -10.00
CA VAL A 134 -14.06 5.20 -9.54
C VAL A 134 -14.33 4.48 -8.21
N ASN A 135 -15.17 5.07 -7.34
CA ASN A 135 -15.55 4.47 -6.06
C ASN A 135 -16.52 3.28 -6.19
N THR A 136 -17.11 3.06 -7.37
CA THR A 136 -18.06 1.96 -7.69
C THR A 136 -17.55 0.99 -8.75
N ALA A 137 -16.47 1.33 -9.46
CA ALA A 137 -15.87 0.48 -10.48
C ALA A 137 -15.22 -0.79 -9.87
N ASP A 138 -15.20 -1.86 -10.66
CA ASP A 138 -14.38 -3.04 -10.36
C ASP A 138 -12.89 -2.73 -10.59
N PRO A 139 -11.96 -3.34 -9.84
CA PRO A 139 -10.53 -3.08 -10.00
C PRO A 139 -9.95 -3.93 -11.14
N VAL A 140 -10.18 -3.52 -12.39
CA VAL A 140 -9.66 -4.20 -13.60
C VAL A 140 -8.45 -3.43 -14.16
N PRO A 141 -7.23 -4.02 -14.19
CA PRO A 141 -6.00 -3.31 -14.55
C PRO A 141 -5.99 -2.82 -16.01
N ASP A 142 -6.64 -3.56 -16.91
CA ASP A 142 -6.73 -3.28 -18.35
C ASP A 142 -8.17 -2.89 -18.77
N GLY A 143 -9.00 -2.47 -17.81
CA GLY A 143 -10.41 -2.16 -18.01
C GLY A 143 -10.67 -0.77 -18.60
N THR A 144 -11.87 -0.23 -18.38
CA THR A 144 -12.23 1.17 -18.61
C THR A 144 -11.46 2.12 -17.69
N LEU A 145 -11.44 3.43 -17.99
CA LEU A 145 -10.71 4.42 -17.20
C LEU A 145 -11.06 4.34 -15.71
N SER A 146 -12.34 4.23 -15.36
CA SER A 146 -12.82 4.11 -13.98
C SER A 146 -12.24 2.89 -13.25
N GLU A 147 -12.15 1.76 -13.94
CA GLU A 147 -11.60 0.49 -13.41
C GLU A 147 -10.06 0.55 -13.27
N ARG A 148 -9.38 1.15 -14.25
CA ARG A 148 -7.92 1.35 -14.21
C ARG A 148 -7.51 2.34 -13.13
N LEU A 149 -8.25 3.43 -12.93
CA LEU A 149 -8.06 4.36 -11.80
C LEU A 149 -8.33 3.68 -10.46
N ARG A 150 -9.36 2.85 -10.40
CA ARG A 150 -9.66 2.06 -9.20
C ARG A 150 -8.52 1.09 -8.86
N PHE A 151 -7.92 0.46 -9.85
CA PHE A 151 -6.80 -0.47 -9.67
C PHE A 151 -5.45 0.22 -9.42
N HIS A 152 -4.95 1.02 -10.36
CA HIS A 152 -3.57 1.55 -10.34
C HIS A 152 -3.38 2.78 -9.44
N VAL A 153 -4.44 3.55 -9.18
CA VAL A 153 -4.38 4.74 -8.31
C VAL A 153 -4.98 4.43 -6.94
N VAL A 154 -6.30 4.23 -6.86
CA VAL A 154 -7.01 4.16 -5.57
C VAL A 154 -6.62 2.91 -4.77
N ASN A 155 -6.50 1.75 -5.40
CA ASN A 155 -6.15 0.52 -4.69
C ASN A 155 -4.66 0.40 -4.34
N GLU A 156 -3.73 0.89 -5.16
CA GLU A 156 -2.30 0.95 -4.77
C GLU A 156 -2.08 1.91 -3.59
N LEU A 157 -2.80 3.06 -3.55
CA LEU A 157 -2.80 3.97 -2.39
C LEU A 157 -3.41 3.31 -1.14
N LEU A 158 -4.61 2.72 -1.23
CA LEU A 158 -5.24 2.03 -0.10
C LEU A 158 -4.40 0.84 0.39
N TYR A 159 -3.80 0.07 -0.53
CA TYR A 159 -2.86 -0.99 -0.19
C TYR A 159 -1.68 -0.44 0.62
N ALA A 160 -1.03 0.62 0.13
CA ALA A 160 0.07 1.27 0.83
C ALA A 160 -0.34 1.70 2.24
N PHE A 161 -1.49 2.35 2.38
CA PHE A 161 -2.01 2.78 3.67
C PHE A 161 -2.25 1.61 4.63
N TYR A 162 -3.00 0.57 4.22
CA TYR A 162 -3.34 -0.55 5.09
C TYR A 162 -2.16 -1.48 5.41
N ALA A 163 -1.23 -1.67 4.47
CA ALA A 163 0.01 -2.39 4.71
C ALA A 163 1.00 -1.60 5.58
N SER A 164 0.83 -0.28 5.71
CA SER A 164 1.74 0.56 6.50
C SER A 164 1.58 0.31 8.00
N PRO A 165 2.66 0.37 8.80
CA PRO A 165 2.58 0.20 10.24
C PRO A 165 1.58 1.16 10.88
N THR A 166 1.49 2.41 10.42
CA THR A 166 0.62 3.45 10.99
C THR A 166 -0.84 3.35 10.53
N GLY A 167 -1.11 3.07 9.25
CA GLY A 167 -2.48 2.84 8.77
C GLY A 167 -3.09 1.54 9.33
N GLY A 168 -2.26 0.49 9.51
CA GLY A 168 -2.68 -0.75 10.15
C GLY A 168 -3.25 -0.58 11.56
N ARG A 169 -2.67 0.32 12.39
CA ARG A 169 -3.22 0.64 13.73
C ARG A 169 -4.52 1.42 13.66
N LEU A 170 -4.65 2.31 12.67
CA LEU A 170 -5.83 3.17 12.52
C LEU A 170 -7.11 2.35 12.27
N VAL A 171 -7.01 1.20 11.60
CA VAL A 171 -8.14 0.26 11.38
C VAL A 171 -8.04 -1.06 12.16
N GLY A 172 -7.11 -1.17 13.11
CA GLY A 172 -7.00 -2.32 14.02
C GLY A 172 -6.55 -3.64 13.39
N ILE A 173 -5.88 -3.61 12.23
CA ILE A 173 -5.37 -4.79 11.51
C ILE A 173 -3.89 -5.08 11.76
N GLU A 174 -3.36 -4.61 12.90
CA GLU A 174 -1.96 -4.81 13.27
C GLU A 174 -1.61 -6.30 13.36
N ASN A 175 -0.48 -6.71 12.76
CA ASN A 175 0.18 -7.97 13.12
C ASN A 175 0.89 -7.76 14.46
N PRO A 176 0.40 -8.32 15.59
CA PRO A 176 1.02 -8.10 16.89
C PRO A 176 2.42 -8.71 16.98
N ILE A 177 3.28 -8.03 17.74
CA ILE A 177 4.69 -8.38 17.92
C ILE A 177 4.81 -9.77 18.57
N GLY A 178 5.24 -10.79 17.81
CA GLY A 178 5.71 -12.06 18.40
C GLY A 178 5.39 -13.37 17.66
N HIS A 179 4.66 -13.38 16.53
CA HIS A 179 4.45 -14.59 15.73
C HIS A 179 4.78 -14.30 14.25
N PRO A 180 5.27 -15.30 13.48
CA PRO A 180 5.03 -15.35 12.04
C PRO A 180 3.51 -15.43 11.85
N GLY A 181 2.91 -14.42 11.22
CA GLY A 181 1.45 -14.27 11.20
C GLY A 181 0.88 -13.80 12.54
N GLY A 182 1.43 -12.71 13.10
CA GLY A 182 0.75 -11.81 14.04
C GLY A 182 0.06 -12.49 15.23
N THR A 183 0.92 -12.92 16.20
CA THR A 183 0.85 -15.10 18.69
C THR A 183 -0.38 -15.31 19.74
N GLU A 184 -1.08 -14.25 20.16
CA GLU A 184 -1.29 -13.88 21.55
C GLU A 184 -2.63 -13.14 21.75
N SER A 185 -3.08 -12.35 20.76
CA SER A 185 -4.36 -11.62 20.80
C SER A 185 -5.55 -12.58 20.94
N TYR A 186 -5.50 -13.72 20.25
CA TYR A 186 -6.49 -14.81 20.42
C TYR A 186 -6.34 -15.57 21.74
N ARG A 187 -5.17 -15.54 22.38
CA ARG A 187 -4.89 -16.35 23.59
C ARG A 187 -5.46 -15.74 24.87
N ARG A 188 -5.67 -14.41 24.90
CA ARG A 188 -6.22 -13.70 26.07
C ARG A 188 -7.75 -13.79 26.18
N ALA A 189 -8.46 -14.14 25.10
CA ALA A 189 -9.92 -14.23 25.09
C ALA A 189 -10.49 -15.49 25.79
N THR A 190 -9.65 -16.50 26.08
CA THR A 190 -10.09 -17.84 26.53
C THR A 190 -9.77 -18.14 28.00
N MET A 191 -9.33 -17.14 28.77
CA MET A 191 -8.83 -17.31 30.16
C MET A 191 -9.37 -16.25 31.14
N ASP A 192 -10.58 -15.73 30.91
CA ASP A 192 -11.31 -14.90 31.88
C ASP A 192 -12.83 -15.05 31.67
N GLY A 193 -13.42 -16.14 32.20
CA GLY A 193 -14.82 -16.49 31.94
C GLY A 193 -15.25 -17.85 32.48
N GLY A 194 -14.73 -18.28 33.63
CA GLY A 194 -14.88 -19.65 34.14
C GLY A 194 -15.01 -19.80 35.66
N GLU A 195 -15.39 -18.74 36.40
CA GLU A 195 -15.54 -18.78 37.86
C GLU A 195 -16.97 -18.47 38.31
N ALA A 196 -17.87 -19.46 38.15
CA ALA A 196 -19.20 -19.54 38.75
C ALA A 196 -19.77 -20.96 38.52
N THR A 197 -20.35 -21.68 39.48
CA THR A 197 -20.45 -21.51 40.95
C THR A 197 -20.59 -22.90 41.59
N ASP A 198 -20.17 -23.06 42.84
CA ASP A 198 -20.49 -24.22 43.67
C ASP A 198 -22.00 -24.28 44.02
N SER A 199 -22.63 -25.46 43.88
CA SER A 199 -23.87 -25.81 44.58
C SER A 199 -24.18 -27.32 44.58
N GLY A 200 -23.83 -28.01 45.67
CA GLY A 200 -24.66 -29.02 46.36
C GLY A 200 -25.19 -30.27 45.61
N GLY A 201 -24.91 -31.46 46.16
CA GLY A 201 -25.42 -32.73 45.62
C GLY A 201 -25.26 -33.96 46.54
N GLU A 202 -25.37 -33.78 47.86
CA GLU A 202 -25.19 -34.86 48.84
C GLU A 202 -26.49 -35.67 49.02
N SER A 203 -26.41 -37.01 48.91
CA SER A 203 -27.52 -37.93 49.20
C SER A 203 -26.98 -39.32 49.59
N ASP A 204 -27.40 -39.82 50.75
CA ASP A 204 -27.31 -41.24 51.13
C ASP A 204 -28.15 -42.13 50.19
N GLY A 205 -27.84 -43.43 50.16
CA GLY A 205 -28.56 -44.47 49.40
C GLY A 205 -27.84 -45.82 49.35
#